data_AF-A0A0C1U1Z5-F1
#
_entry.id   AF-A0A0C1U1Z5-F1
#
_cell.length_a   1.000
_cell.length_b   1.000
_cell.length_c   1.000
_cell.angle_alpha   90.00
_cell.angle_beta   90.00
_cell.angle_gamma   90.00
#
_symmetry.space_group_name_H-M   'P 1'
#
loop_
_entity.id
_entity.type
_entity.pdbx_description
1 polymer ?
#
loop_
_entity_poly.entity_id
_entity_poly.type
_entity_poly.pdbx_seq_one_letter_code
_entity_poly.pdbx_strand_id
1 'polypeptide(L)'
;MDNFKITTIEELKQMAEYDVIELPKFKVGIPFNVKVKRVSLLNLVRKGIIPNKLLSAAEELFYGKQSSKGNVDLAQLTNVMFIMAGNALVEPSIKDLESVGLELTDEQIVALFNYTQHGVQELESFRKESEDTEHNNNG
;
A
#
# COMPACT_ATOMS: atom_id res chain seq x y z
N MET A 1 -27.47 -22.66 1.03
CA MET A 1 -26.17 -23.25 1.42
C MET A 1 -25.22 -22.94 0.30
N ASP A 2 -24.25 -22.07 0.56
CA ASP A 2 -23.21 -21.80 -0.43
C ASP A 2 -22.37 -23.06 -0.60
N ASN A 3 -22.28 -23.53 -1.83
CA ASN A 3 -21.53 -24.73 -2.17
C ASN A 3 -20.05 -24.33 -2.35
N PHE A 4 -19.25 -24.50 -1.30
CA PHE A 4 -17.81 -24.21 -1.36
C PHE A 4 -17.13 -25.19 -2.34
N LYS A 5 -16.64 -24.67 -3.46
CA LYS A 5 -15.80 -25.41 -4.41
C LYS A 5 -14.33 -25.14 -4.11
N ILE A 6 -13.49 -26.16 -4.24
CA ILE A 6 -12.04 -26.01 -4.13
C ILE A 6 -11.55 -25.13 -5.27
N THR A 7 -10.77 -24.11 -4.93
CA THR A 7 -10.10 -23.22 -5.90
C THR A 7 -9.05 -24.00 -6.69
N THR A 8 -9.06 -23.83 -8.01
CA THR A 8 -8.12 -24.46 -8.94
C THR A 8 -6.77 -23.74 -8.96
N ILE A 9 -5.74 -24.42 -9.46
CA ILE A 9 -4.42 -23.80 -9.63
C ILE A 9 -4.47 -22.63 -10.63
N GLU A 10 -5.31 -22.73 -11.65
CA GLU A 10 -5.55 -21.68 -12.64
C GLU A 10 -6.13 -20.41 -12.01
N GLU A 11 -7.14 -20.56 -11.14
CA GLU A 11 -7.71 -19.44 -10.38
C GLU A 11 -6.67 -18.84 -9.41
N LEU A 12 -5.85 -19.68 -8.75
CA LEU A 12 -4.79 -19.19 -7.87
C LEU A 12 -3.71 -18.41 -8.64
N LYS A 13 -3.40 -18.81 -9.88
CA LYS A 13 -2.48 -18.04 -10.74
C LYS A 13 -3.05 -16.68 -11.09
N GLN A 14 -4.33 -16.60 -11.42
CA GLN A 14 -5.03 -15.34 -11.67
C GLN A 14 -5.02 -14.44 -10.43
N MET A 15 -5.27 -15.01 -9.24
CA MET A 15 -5.20 -14.27 -7.97
C MET A 15 -3.78 -13.81 -7.59
N ALA A 16 -2.75 -14.44 -8.16
CA ALA A 16 -1.35 -14.06 -7.96
C ALA A 16 -0.86 -13.00 -8.95
N GLU A 17 -1.68 -12.65 -9.95
CA GLU A 17 -1.38 -11.55 -10.86
C GLU A 17 -1.37 -10.22 -10.12
N TYR A 18 -0.76 -9.23 -10.76
CA TYR A 18 -0.66 -7.88 -10.23
C TYR A 18 -1.93 -7.10 -10.53
N ASP A 19 -2.33 -6.25 -9.59
CA ASP A 19 -3.33 -5.22 -9.88
C ASP A 19 -2.64 -4.02 -10.52
N VAL A 20 -3.34 -3.34 -11.44
CA VAL A 20 -2.92 -2.03 -11.96
C VAL A 20 -3.81 -0.97 -11.33
N ILE A 21 -3.19 -0.05 -10.60
CA ILE A 21 -3.89 1.04 -9.93
C ILE A 21 -3.27 2.38 -10.31
N GLU A 22 -4.08 3.43 -10.25
CA GLU A 22 -3.60 4.80 -10.33
C GLU A 22 -3.36 5.32 -8.91
N LEU A 23 -2.13 5.75 -8.65
CA LEU A 23 -1.74 6.44 -7.41
C LEU A 23 -1.83 7.95 -7.59
N PRO A 24 -1.84 8.73 -6.49
CA PRO A 24 -1.72 10.18 -6.56
C PRO A 24 -0.57 10.63 -7.46
N LYS A 25 -0.85 11.55 -8.37
CA LYS A 25 0.08 12.02 -9.40
C LYS A 25 1.22 12.84 -8.80
N PHE A 26 2.46 12.62 -9.26
CA PHE A 26 3.60 13.47 -8.91
C PHE A 26 3.48 14.89 -9.48
N LYS A 27 2.86 15.01 -10.66
CA LYS A 27 2.66 16.27 -11.37
C LYS A 27 1.30 16.26 -12.07
N VAL A 28 0.69 17.43 -12.17
CA VAL A 28 -0.55 17.61 -12.90
C VAL A 28 -0.35 17.20 -14.37
N GLY A 29 -1.31 16.46 -14.91
CA GLY A 29 -1.34 16.06 -16.34
C GLY A 29 -0.61 14.76 -16.68
N ILE A 30 0.04 14.11 -15.72
CA ILE A 30 0.69 12.79 -15.95
C ILE A 30 0.13 11.80 -14.92
N PRO A 31 -0.68 10.81 -15.33
CA PRO A 31 -1.20 9.80 -14.42
C PRO A 31 -0.06 8.91 -13.90
N PHE A 32 -0.15 8.50 -12.64
CA PHE A 32 0.84 7.62 -12.02
C PHE A 32 0.27 6.21 -11.83
N ASN A 33 0.24 5.46 -12.93
CA ASN A 33 -0.24 4.08 -12.95
C ASN A 33 0.88 3.11 -12.55
N VAL A 34 0.58 2.21 -11.62
CA VAL A 34 1.56 1.27 -11.07
C VAL A 34 1.00 -0.15 -11.01
N LYS A 35 1.87 -1.15 -11.14
CA LYS A 35 1.57 -2.53 -10.79
C LYS A 35 1.83 -2.73 -9.30
N VAL A 36 0.85 -3.30 -8.62
CA VAL A 36 0.92 -3.60 -7.19
C VAL A 36 0.55 -5.05 -6.92
N LYS A 37 0.96 -5.55 -5.76
CA LYS A 37 0.53 -6.84 -5.21
C LYS A 37 0.18 -6.70 -3.75
N ARG A 38 -0.75 -7.51 -3.28
CA ARG A 38 -1.05 -7.58 -1.86
C ARG A 38 0.16 -8.14 -1.09
N VAL A 39 0.52 -7.43 -0.03
CA VAL A 39 1.54 -7.87 0.93
C VAL A 39 0.90 -8.03 2.30
N SER A 40 1.43 -8.96 3.08
CA SER A 40 0.99 -9.21 4.44
C SER A 40 2.09 -8.76 5.40
N LEU A 41 1.75 -7.87 6.33
CA LEU A 41 2.67 -7.40 7.37
C LEU A 41 3.28 -8.56 8.15
N LEU A 42 2.46 -9.55 8.55
CA LEU A 42 2.94 -10.75 9.24
C LEU A 42 3.90 -11.59 8.38
N ASN A 43 3.69 -11.66 7.07
CA ASN A 43 4.64 -12.33 6.18
C ASN A 43 5.96 -11.57 6.05
N LEU A 44 5.94 -10.23 6.06
CA LEU A 44 7.15 -9.42 6.03
C LEU A 44 7.93 -9.55 7.34
N VAL A 45 7.24 -9.62 8.49
CA VAL A 45 7.83 -9.95 9.80
C VAL A 45 8.44 -11.35 9.78
N ARG A 46 7.69 -12.37 9.35
CA ARG A 46 8.17 -13.76 9.28
C ARG A 46 9.40 -13.93 8.38
N LYS A 47 9.50 -13.15 7.30
CA LYS A 47 10.64 -13.14 6.38
C LYS A 47 11.84 -12.30 6.87
N GLY A 48 11.71 -11.61 7.99
CA GLY A 48 12.74 -10.70 8.51
C GLY A 48 12.92 -9.42 7.70
N ILE A 49 11.97 -9.09 6.82
CA ILE A 49 11.98 -7.85 6.04
C ILE A 49 11.64 -6.66 6.94
N ILE A 50 10.71 -6.84 7.87
CA ILE A 50 10.51 -5.91 8.98
C ILE A 50 11.60 -6.18 10.03
N PRO A 51 12.50 -5.23 10.30
CA PRO A 51 13.54 -5.40 11.30
C PRO A 51 12.94 -5.54 12.71
N ASN A 52 13.62 -6.31 13.59
CA ASN A 52 13.16 -6.53 14.97
C ASN A 52 12.89 -5.23 15.76
N LYS A 53 13.67 -4.18 15.50
CA LYS A 53 13.50 -2.85 16.10
C LYS A 53 12.16 -2.17 15.76
N LEU A 54 11.46 -2.64 14.72
CA LEU A 54 10.18 -2.12 14.26
C LEU A 54 8.99 -3.03 14.62
N LEU A 55 9.21 -4.11 15.38
CA LEU A 55 8.12 -5.06 15.69
C LEU A 55 7.00 -4.42 16.50
N SER A 56 7.31 -3.56 17.47
CA SER A 56 6.28 -2.85 18.23
C SER A 56 5.43 -1.93 17.35
N ALA A 57 6.04 -1.30 16.33
CA ALA A 57 5.31 -0.50 15.34
C ALA A 57 4.45 -1.36 14.41
N ALA A 58 4.96 -2.53 13.99
CA ALA A 58 4.20 -3.49 13.20
C ALA A 58 3.00 -4.05 13.98
N GLU A 59 3.17 -4.36 15.27
CA GLU A 59 2.08 -4.77 16.16
C GLU A 59 1.01 -3.69 16.28
N GLU A 60 1.42 -2.42 16.46
CA GLU A 60 0.50 -1.30 16.55
C GLU A 60 -0.28 -1.06 15.25
N LEU A 61 0.37 -1.18 14.09
CA LEU A 61 -0.33 -1.08 12.79
C LEU A 61 -1.28 -2.25 12.55
N PHE A 62 -0.93 -3.46 13.00
CA PHE A 62 -1.74 -4.65 12.77
C PHE A 62 -2.94 -4.77 13.71
N TYR A 63 -2.76 -4.46 14.99
CA TYR A 63 -3.76 -4.64 16.03
C TYR A 63 -4.37 -3.33 16.54
N GLY A 64 -3.81 -2.17 16.16
CA GLY A 64 -4.21 -0.84 16.61
C GLY A 64 -3.45 -0.38 17.86
N LYS A 65 -3.71 0.88 18.27
CA LYS A 65 -3.02 1.58 19.38
C LYS A 65 -3.10 0.91 20.76
N GLN A 66 -3.92 -0.12 20.95
CA GLN A 66 -4.07 -0.79 22.25
C GLN A 66 -3.04 -1.90 22.50
N SER A 67 -2.19 -2.18 21.51
CA SER A 67 -1.40 -3.41 21.46
C SER A 67 0.07 -3.21 21.80
N SER A 68 0.59 -1.99 21.66
CA SER A 68 1.97 -1.65 22.00
C SER A 68 2.09 -1.30 23.49
N LYS A 69 2.99 -1.99 24.20
CA LYS A 69 3.32 -1.70 25.61
C LYS A 69 4.33 -0.55 25.77
N GLY A 70 4.69 0.13 24.70
CA GLY A 70 5.69 1.20 24.67
C GLY A 70 5.28 2.33 23.76
N ASN A 71 5.89 3.51 23.94
CA ASN A 71 5.74 4.65 23.04
C ASN A 71 6.40 4.31 21.70
N VAL A 72 5.64 3.78 20.75
CA VAL A 72 6.07 3.71 19.36
C VAL A 72 6.11 5.14 18.84
N ASP A 73 7.28 5.58 18.38
CA ASP A 73 7.39 6.89 17.76
C ASP A 73 6.88 6.87 16.32
N LEU A 74 6.52 8.05 15.81
CA LEU A 74 6.01 8.21 14.46
C LEU A 74 7.01 7.70 13.41
N ALA A 75 8.31 7.81 13.64
CA ALA A 75 9.33 7.38 12.69
C ALA A 75 9.35 5.85 12.56
N GLN A 76 9.12 5.10 13.64
CA GLN A 76 9.01 3.64 13.57
C GLN A 76 7.76 3.21 12.80
N LEU A 77 6.62 3.88 13.02
CA LEU A 77 5.38 3.63 12.28
C LEU A 77 5.56 3.91 10.78
N THR A 78 6.11 5.06 10.42
CA THR A 78 6.32 5.44 9.01
C THR A 78 7.33 4.52 8.32
N ASN A 79 8.37 4.06 9.02
CA ASN A 79 9.29 3.06 8.46
C ASN A 79 8.59 1.73 8.13
N VAL A 80 7.67 1.26 8.98
CA VAL A 80 6.90 0.04 8.66
C VAL A 80 5.96 0.28 7.47
N MET A 81 5.25 1.41 7.44
CA MET A 81 4.39 1.77 6.31
C MET A 81 5.18 1.86 4.99
N PHE A 82 6.37 2.46 5.00
CA PHE A 82 7.24 2.55 3.83
C PHE A 82 7.72 1.17 3.36
N ILE A 83 8.12 0.29 4.29
CA ILE A 83 8.51 -1.09 3.94
C ILE A 83 7.32 -1.82 3.30
N MET A 84 6.11 -1.65 3.83
CA MET A 84 4.91 -2.24 3.25
C MET A 84 4.61 -1.69 1.85
N ALA A 85 4.60 -0.37 1.69
CA ALA A 85 4.36 0.30 0.41
C ALA A 85 5.37 -0.12 -0.65
N GLY A 86 6.67 -0.12 -0.31
CA GLY A 86 7.74 -0.52 -1.23
C GLY A 86 7.73 -2.01 -1.61
N ASN A 87 7.20 -2.88 -0.75
CA ASN A 87 7.01 -4.30 -1.09
C ASN A 87 5.71 -4.56 -1.87
N ALA A 88 4.70 -3.69 -1.71
CA ALA A 88 3.44 -3.74 -2.46
C ALA A 88 3.62 -3.22 -3.88
N LEU A 89 4.47 -2.20 -4.07
CA LEU A 89 4.78 -1.61 -5.35
C LEU A 89 5.73 -2.52 -6.16
N VAL A 90 5.24 -3.01 -7.30
CA VAL A 90 5.97 -3.97 -8.17
C VAL A 90 6.63 -3.25 -9.34
N GLU A 91 5.90 -2.36 -10.01
CA GLU A 91 6.40 -1.62 -11.18
C GLU A 91 5.71 -0.24 -11.25
N PRO A 92 6.47 0.88 -11.34
CA PRO A 92 7.92 0.96 -11.16
C PRO A 92 8.31 0.52 -9.75
N SER A 93 9.49 -0.06 -9.58
CA SER A 93 10.01 -0.35 -8.23
C SER A 93 10.46 0.93 -7.53
N ILE A 94 10.66 0.88 -6.21
CA ILE A 94 11.25 2.00 -5.45
C ILE A 94 12.59 2.45 -6.06
N LYS A 95 13.41 1.50 -6.52
CA LYS A 95 14.69 1.81 -7.17
C LYS A 95 14.53 2.52 -8.50
N ASP A 96 13.47 2.20 -9.26
CA ASP A 96 13.19 2.87 -10.53
C ASP A 96 12.78 4.33 -10.27
N LEU A 97 11.99 4.59 -9.23
CA LEU A 97 11.65 5.95 -8.79
C LEU A 97 12.91 6.73 -8.38
N GLU A 98 13.74 6.13 -7.51
CA GLU A 98 15.00 6.73 -7.05
C GLU A 98 15.93 7.06 -8.24
N SER A 99 15.99 6.20 -9.26
CA SER A 99 16.84 6.40 -10.45
C SER A 99 16.50 7.64 -11.26
N VAL A 100 15.27 8.14 -11.15
CA VAL A 100 14.78 9.36 -11.81
C VAL A 100 14.60 10.53 -10.84
N GLY A 101 15.09 10.39 -9.60
CA GLY A 101 15.01 11.42 -8.56
C GLY A 101 13.61 11.60 -7.97
N LEU A 102 12.79 10.56 -7.97
CA LEU A 102 11.48 10.54 -7.33
C LEU A 102 11.51 9.67 -6.06
N GLU A 103 10.79 10.13 -5.05
CA GLU A 103 10.47 9.38 -3.84
C GLU A 103 8.96 9.35 -3.68
N LEU A 104 8.42 8.29 -3.07
CA LEU A 104 6.98 8.23 -2.81
C LEU A 104 6.57 9.39 -1.88
N THR A 105 5.50 10.09 -2.25
CA THR A 105 4.90 11.11 -1.38
C THR A 105 4.11 10.47 -0.25
N ASP A 106 3.83 11.23 0.81
CA ASP A 106 3.00 10.75 1.94
C ASP A 106 1.65 10.19 1.47
N GLU A 107 0.99 10.87 0.54
CA GLU A 107 -0.28 10.44 -0.06
C GLU A 107 -0.15 9.10 -0.79
N GLN A 108 0.94 8.89 -1.53
CA GLN A 108 1.20 7.64 -2.23
C GLN A 108 1.51 6.49 -1.26
N ILE A 109 2.26 6.77 -0.18
CA ILE A 109 2.55 5.78 0.88
C ILE A 109 1.25 5.34 1.55
N VAL A 110 0.38 6.28 1.90
CA VAL A 110 -0.93 6.00 2.51
C VAL A 110 -1.82 5.21 1.54
N ALA A 111 -1.88 5.61 0.27
CA ALA A 111 -2.66 4.90 -0.75
C ALA A 111 -2.19 3.45 -0.94
N LEU A 112 -0.88 3.23 -1.01
CA LEU A 112 -0.30 1.88 -1.10
C LEU A 112 -0.57 1.08 0.17
N PHE A 113 -0.41 1.68 1.35
CA PHE A 113 -0.71 1.02 2.63
C PHE A 113 -2.18 0.59 2.71
N ASN A 114 -3.13 1.47 2.37
CA ASN A 114 -4.56 1.17 2.36
C ASN A 114 -4.87 0.03 1.36
N TYR A 115 -4.25 0.05 0.17
CA TYR A 115 -4.35 -1.05 -0.77
C TYR A 115 -3.86 -2.38 -0.17
N THR A 116 -2.79 -2.39 0.64
CA THR A 116 -2.36 -3.64 1.30
C THR A 116 -3.43 -4.18 2.27
N GLN A 117 -4.17 -3.30 2.95
CA GLN A 117 -5.19 -3.68 3.93
C GLN A 117 -6.49 -4.13 3.25
N HIS A 118 -6.98 -3.37 2.27
CA HIS A 118 -8.33 -3.54 1.72
C HIS A 118 -8.37 -4.02 0.26
N GLY A 119 -7.24 -4.02 -0.43
CA GLY A 119 -7.16 -4.32 -1.86
C GLY A 119 -7.69 -3.16 -2.72
N VAL A 120 -8.11 -3.45 -3.95
CA VAL A 120 -8.53 -2.43 -4.94
C VAL A 120 -9.78 -1.64 -4.51
N GLN A 121 -10.61 -2.22 -3.63
CA GLN A 121 -11.93 -1.68 -3.26
C GLN A 121 -11.88 -0.28 -2.62
N GLU A 122 -10.81 0.10 -1.90
CA GLU A 122 -10.71 1.43 -1.29
C GLU A 122 -10.13 2.51 -2.20
N LEU A 123 -9.48 2.12 -3.31
CA LEU A 123 -8.91 3.09 -4.24
C LEU A 123 -10.01 3.81 -5.06
N GLU A 124 -11.22 3.26 -5.12
CA GLU A 124 -12.38 3.93 -5.72
C GLU A 124 -12.83 5.18 -4.94
N SER A 125 -12.63 5.20 -3.61
CA SER A 125 -13.01 6.35 -2.77
C SER A 125 -12.11 7.56 -3.02
N PHE A 126 -10.80 7.34 -3.20
CA PHE A 126 -9.85 8.42 -3.54
C PHE A 126 -10.10 9.02 -4.93
N ARG A 127 -10.60 8.22 -5.89
CA ARG A 127 -10.94 8.71 -7.23
C ARG A 127 -12.12 9.69 -7.21
N LYS A 128 -13.12 9.46 -6.36
CA LYS A 128 -14.26 10.37 -6.23
C LYS A 128 -13.87 11.73 -5.64
N GLU A 129 -13.01 11.75 -4.62
CA GLU A 129 -12.58 13.02 -4.01
C GLU A 129 -11.67 13.85 -4.93
N SER A 130 -10.87 13.20 -5.78
CA SER A 130 -9.99 13.91 -6.72
C SER A 130 -10.74 14.51 -7.92
N GLU A 131 -11.84 13.90 -8.37
CA GLU A 131 -12.73 14.49 -9.40
C GLU A 131 -13.47 15.75 -8.89
N ASP A 132 -13.92 15.76 -7.64
CA ASP A 132 -14.63 16.91 -7.05
C ASP A 132 -13.73 18.13 -6.81
N THR A 133 -12.41 17.93 -6.65
CA THR A 133 -11.48 19.02 -6.38
C THR A 133 -11.04 19.77 -7.65
N GLU A 134 -11.11 19.13 -8.83
CA GLU A 134 -10.80 19.79 -10.11
C GLU A 134 -11.91 20.75 -10.58
N HIS A 135 -13.09 20.74 -9.96
CA HIS A 135 -14.22 21.61 -10.33
C HIS A 135 -14.34 22.94 -9.56
N ASN A 136 -13.47 23.20 -8.57
CA ASN A 136 -13.63 24.35 -7.65
C ASN A 136 -12.57 25.47 -7.80
N ASN A 137 -11.94 25.62 -8.97
CA ASN A 137 -11.16 26.82 -9.30
C ASN A 137 -11.80 27.58 -10.48
N ASN A 138 -12.91 28.26 -10.19
CA ASN A 138 -13.39 29.41 -10.96
C ASN A 138 -14.12 30.37 -10.00
N GLY A 139 -13.35 31.26 -9.38
CA GLY A 139 -13.81 32.40 -8.59
C GLY A 139 -12.91 33.59 -8.83
#